data_AF-A0AAV8UWL3-F1
#
_entry.id   AF-A0AAV8UWL3-F1
#
_cell.length_a   1.000
_cell.length_b   1.000
_cell.length_c   1.000
_cell.angle_alpha   90.00
_cell.angle_beta   90.00
_cell.angle_gamma   90.00
#
_symmetry.space_group_name_H-M   'P 1'
#
loop_
_entity.id
_entity.type
_entity.pdbx_description
1 polymer ?
#
loop_
_entity_poly.entity_id
_entity_poly.type
_entity_poly.pdbx_seq_one_letter_code
_entity_poly.pdbx_strand_id
1 'polypeptide(L)'
;MFARNQVMKRKPSEGELLRDYLHRYLYDQEVGFFSRLPLLEAPKQSFNGFKSRADYDQTYERIVKQQGGKFVTPSELFRPWYGASVARWAMTQHRLMEKNQPLRIYEVGAGNGSTAEDCLVYLQRHHPDVYESCVYTVIEVSYAMANTQKMRLAGFMDEGRAELFRGSIMDWENLVEDPCCVVALEVLDNMPHDKVVLMQDSVFQTHVVIDVNGNSKFEIVPIEDEKILRALYYWRAKKGYKDPSSFTPTFCMKWLIGKFRNFMPLGDGEYFVPSVGVDFLHKLAHRFPQHSLLLSDFEFLPRCIPGTNGPLVQSYKPQRVHMCISDAPMYECDVVFPTDFSCLMGAYEDVCLKRSRVSTHMQFVDEHGFPENTKLTDGSNPMRETYENVIYFTSCFKDVIEDPEPIEPGETVHKEQEKIQQ
;
A
#
# COMPACT_ATOMS: atom_id res chain seq x y z
N MET A 1 -4.23 14.80 -28.53
CA MET A 1 -4.23 16.26 -28.78
C MET A 1 -4.78 17.06 -27.60
N PHE A 2 -5.86 16.63 -26.94
CA PHE A 2 -6.44 17.36 -25.80
C PHE A 2 -5.53 17.43 -24.54
N ALA A 3 -4.84 16.34 -24.18
CA ALA A 3 -3.91 16.33 -23.04
C ALA A 3 -2.70 17.29 -23.22
N ARG A 4 -2.25 17.49 -24.46
CA ARG A 4 -1.13 18.39 -24.80
C ARG A 4 -1.48 19.86 -24.60
N ASN A 5 -2.76 20.21 -24.70
CA ASN A 5 -3.23 21.60 -24.59
C ASN A 5 -3.55 22.03 -23.14
N GLN A 6 -3.76 21.11 -22.21
CA GLN A 6 -3.94 21.48 -20.79
C GLN A 6 -2.61 21.79 -20.08
N VAL A 7 -1.49 21.20 -20.53
CA VAL A 7 -0.13 21.53 -20.05
C VAL A 7 0.26 22.99 -20.39
N MET A 8 -0.39 23.60 -21.40
CA MET A 8 -0.09 24.96 -21.88
C MET A 8 -0.74 26.10 -21.07
N LYS A 9 -1.33 25.82 -19.89
CA LYS A 9 -1.88 26.86 -19.00
C LYS A 9 -1.00 27.25 -17.81
N ARG A 10 0.18 26.62 -17.61
CA ARG A 10 1.15 27.07 -16.60
C ARG A 10 2.21 27.97 -17.24
N LYS A 11 2.54 29.09 -16.59
CA LYS A 11 3.70 29.90 -16.97
C LYS A 11 4.95 29.00 -16.85
N PRO A 12 5.76 28.88 -17.91
CA PRO A 12 7.00 28.11 -17.85
C PRO A 12 8.04 28.91 -17.06
N SER A 13 8.17 28.69 -15.74
CA SER A 13 9.34 29.17 -14.97
C SER A 13 9.48 28.69 -13.52
N GLU A 14 8.49 28.08 -12.86
CA GLU A 14 8.67 27.56 -11.49
C GLU A 14 8.54 26.04 -11.49
N GLY A 15 9.62 25.35 -11.10
CA GLY A 15 9.60 23.90 -10.92
C GLY A 15 8.63 23.48 -9.82
N GLU A 16 8.06 22.29 -9.94
CA GLU A 16 7.24 21.67 -8.89
C GLU A 16 7.99 20.51 -8.24
N LEU A 17 7.70 20.17 -6.98
CA LEU A 17 8.35 19.03 -6.32
C LEU A 17 8.06 17.73 -7.07
N LEU A 18 9.01 16.80 -7.07
CA LEU A 18 8.83 15.50 -7.73
C LEU A 18 7.55 14.79 -7.25
N ARG A 19 7.25 14.82 -5.94
CA ARG A 19 6.01 14.21 -5.43
C ARG A 19 4.74 14.80 -6.04
N ASP A 20 4.71 16.10 -6.32
CA ASP A 20 3.52 16.81 -6.81
C ASP A 20 3.34 16.54 -8.31
N TYR A 21 4.46 16.50 -9.04
CA TYR A 21 4.50 16.02 -10.42
C TYR A 21 3.96 14.59 -10.52
N LEU A 22 4.47 13.68 -9.68
CA LEU A 22 4.06 12.27 -9.66
C LEU A 22 2.60 12.09 -9.23
N HIS A 23 2.13 12.85 -8.24
CA HIS A 23 0.73 12.81 -7.82
C HIS A 23 -0.19 13.13 -9.00
N ARG A 24 0.07 14.22 -9.73
CA ARG A 24 -0.68 14.57 -10.94
C ARG A 24 -0.50 13.53 -12.05
N TYR A 25 0.71 13.01 -12.23
CA TYR A 25 1.02 12.00 -13.23
C TYR A 25 0.21 10.72 -13.03
N LEU A 26 0.05 10.27 -11.78
CA LEU A 26 -0.62 9.01 -11.46
C LEU A 26 -2.14 9.18 -11.29
N TYR A 27 -2.58 10.22 -10.58
CA TYR A 27 -3.93 10.32 -10.01
C TYR A 27 -4.83 11.42 -10.61
N ASP A 28 -4.38 12.16 -11.62
CA ASP A 28 -5.25 13.10 -12.33
C ASP A 28 -6.48 12.37 -12.90
N GLN A 29 -7.68 12.87 -12.60
CA GLN A 29 -8.94 12.19 -12.87
C GLN A 29 -9.26 12.06 -14.37
N GLU A 30 -8.68 12.92 -15.23
CA GLU A 30 -8.94 12.90 -16.67
C GLU A 30 -7.79 12.24 -17.45
N VAL A 31 -6.54 12.58 -17.08
CA VAL A 31 -5.36 12.19 -17.86
C VAL A 31 -4.37 11.31 -17.12
N GLY A 32 -4.51 11.15 -15.81
CA GLY A 32 -3.61 10.37 -14.97
C GLY A 32 -3.50 8.91 -15.42
N PHE A 33 -2.41 8.26 -15.02
CA PHE A 33 -2.15 6.86 -15.36
C PHE A 33 -3.32 5.95 -14.92
N PHE A 34 -3.73 6.02 -13.65
CA PHE A 34 -4.77 5.15 -13.10
C PHE A 34 -6.16 5.41 -13.67
N SER A 35 -6.43 6.63 -14.14
CA SER A 35 -7.71 7.00 -14.78
C SER A 35 -7.91 6.37 -16.16
N ARG A 36 -6.84 5.78 -16.74
CA ARG A 36 -6.83 5.20 -18.09
C ARG A 36 -6.58 3.70 -18.11
N LEU A 37 -6.37 3.08 -16.95
CA LEU A 37 -6.15 1.65 -16.87
C LEU A 37 -7.45 0.87 -16.97
N PRO A 38 -7.46 -0.26 -17.69
CA PRO A 38 -8.56 -1.21 -17.57
C PRO A 38 -8.50 -1.91 -16.22
N LEU A 39 -9.67 -2.35 -15.75
CA LEU A 39 -9.76 -3.28 -14.63
C LEU A 39 -9.08 -4.58 -15.00
N LEU A 40 -8.31 -5.12 -14.06
CA LEU A 40 -7.58 -6.37 -14.22
C LEU A 40 -8.14 -7.37 -13.24
N GLU A 41 -8.99 -8.27 -13.72
CA GLU A 41 -9.50 -9.38 -12.94
C GLU A 41 -8.78 -10.67 -13.33
N ALA A 42 -8.38 -11.46 -12.35
CA ALA A 42 -7.87 -12.80 -12.59
C ALA A 42 -9.03 -13.81 -12.53
N PRO A 43 -9.04 -14.83 -13.41
CA PRO A 43 -10.02 -15.90 -13.29
C PRO A 43 -9.83 -16.63 -11.95
N LYS A 44 -10.94 -16.95 -11.26
CA LYS A 44 -10.90 -17.75 -10.02
C LYS A 44 -10.24 -19.10 -10.28
N GLN A 45 -9.29 -19.47 -9.44
CA GLN A 45 -8.53 -20.71 -9.58
C GLN A 45 -9.08 -21.79 -8.66
N SER A 46 -9.06 -23.05 -9.13
CA SER A 46 -9.30 -24.22 -8.30
C SER A 46 -7.95 -24.88 -8.00
N PHE A 47 -7.38 -24.62 -6.83
CA PHE A 47 -6.04 -25.07 -6.46
C PHE A 47 -5.91 -26.59 -6.42
N ASN A 48 -6.97 -27.29 -6.02
CA ASN A 48 -7.05 -28.75 -6.05
C ASN A 48 -6.96 -29.34 -7.48
N GLY A 49 -7.14 -28.52 -8.52
CA GLY A 49 -7.00 -28.93 -9.92
C GLY A 49 -5.56 -29.01 -10.43
N PHE A 50 -4.58 -28.43 -9.71
CA PHE A 50 -3.18 -28.48 -10.10
C PHE A 50 -2.47 -29.67 -9.47
N LYS A 51 -1.74 -30.43 -10.31
CA LYS A 51 -0.96 -31.58 -9.84
C LYS A 51 0.35 -31.15 -9.22
N SER A 52 0.93 -30.05 -9.70
CA SER A 52 2.24 -29.56 -9.26
C SER A 52 2.38 -28.05 -9.32
N ARG A 53 3.42 -27.52 -8.66
CA ARG A 53 3.81 -26.10 -8.77
C ARG A 53 4.05 -25.66 -10.21
N ALA A 54 4.70 -26.50 -11.02
CA ALA A 54 4.97 -26.20 -12.42
C ALA A 54 3.68 -26.02 -13.26
N ASP A 55 2.63 -26.80 -12.96
CA ASP A 55 1.32 -26.66 -13.64
C ASP A 55 0.64 -25.33 -13.30
N TYR A 56 0.76 -24.92 -12.03
CA TYR A 56 0.27 -23.63 -11.57
C TYR A 56 1.05 -22.48 -12.21
N ASP A 57 2.39 -22.53 -12.20
CA ASP A 57 3.24 -21.48 -12.77
C ASP A 57 2.93 -21.26 -14.26
N GLN A 58 2.69 -22.34 -15.03
CA GLN A 58 2.25 -22.23 -16.42
C GLN A 58 0.91 -21.50 -16.57
N THR A 59 -0.02 -21.70 -15.63
CA THR A 59 -1.31 -21.01 -15.63
C THR A 59 -1.16 -19.55 -15.23
N TYR A 60 -0.35 -19.27 -14.21
CA TYR A 60 0.01 -17.92 -13.79
C TYR A 60 0.64 -17.13 -14.94
N GLU A 61 1.61 -17.70 -15.66
CA GLU A 61 2.23 -17.08 -16.83
C GLU A 61 1.21 -16.74 -17.93
N ARG A 62 0.19 -17.60 -18.14
CA ARG A 62 -0.89 -17.30 -19.10
C ARG A 62 -1.74 -16.13 -18.63
N ILE A 63 -2.09 -16.06 -17.35
CA ILE A 63 -2.87 -14.96 -16.77
C ILE A 63 -2.09 -13.65 -16.93
N VAL A 64 -0.82 -13.64 -16.51
CA VAL A 64 0.09 -12.49 -16.67
C VAL A 64 0.13 -12.04 -18.13
N LYS A 65 0.30 -12.98 -19.07
CA LYS A 65 0.33 -12.67 -20.51
C LYS A 65 -1.01 -12.08 -21.01
N GLN A 66 -2.15 -12.60 -20.55
CA GLN A 66 -3.48 -12.09 -20.91
C GLN A 66 -3.70 -10.67 -20.35
N GLN A 67 -3.15 -10.37 -19.18
CA GLN A 67 -3.16 -9.03 -18.59
C GLN A 67 -2.08 -8.09 -19.17
N GLY A 68 -1.44 -8.50 -20.26
CA GLY A 68 -0.46 -7.69 -20.98
C GLY A 68 0.93 -7.69 -20.36
N GLY A 69 1.27 -8.72 -19.59
CA GLY A 69 2.54 -8.89 -18.88
C GLY A 69 2.58 -8.25 -17.50
N LYS A 70 1.43 -7.85 -16.95
CA LYS A 70 1.36 -7.15 -15.67
C LYS A 70 1.46 -8.10 -14.50
N PHE A 71 1.99 -7.55 -13.41
CA PHE A 71 1.85 -8.16 -12.10
C PHE A 71 0.36 -8.30 -11.78
N VAL A 72 -0.04 -9.50 -11.35
CA VAL A 72 -1.39 -9.79 -10.89
C VAL A 72 -1.34 -9.70 -9.37
N THR A 73 -2.24 -8.92 -8.77
CA THR A 73 -2.27 -8.76 -7.32
C THR A 73 -2.67 -10.06 -6.62
N PRO A 74 -2.20 -10.32 -5.38
CA PRO A 74 -2.65 -11.47 -4.60
C PRO A 74 -4.17 -11.45 -4.35
N SER A 75 -4.74 -10.24 -4.24
CA SER A 75 -6.18 -10.00 -4.06
C SER A 75 -7.04 -10.47 -5.23
N GLU A 76 -6.46 -10.63 -6.42
CA GLU A 76 -7.12 -11.20 -7.60
C GLU A 76 -6.78 -12.68 -7.76
N LEU A 77 -5.50 -13.04 -7.61
CA LEU A 77 -5.01 -14.38 -7.93
C LEU A 77 -5.49 -15.45 -6.95
N PHE A 78 -5.64 -15.09 -5.67
CA PHE A 78 -5.93 -16.03 -4.59
C PHE A 78 -7.36 -15.88 -4.03
N ARG A 79 -8.29 -15.33 -4.81
CA ARG A 79 -9.71 -15.24 -4.43
C ARG A 79 -10.31 -16.64 -4.22
N PRO A 80 -11.18 -16.84 -3.19
CA PRO A 80 -11.56 -15.88 -2.16
C PRO A 80 -10.63 -15.86 -0.94
N TRP A 81 -9.63 -16.73 -0.91
CA TRP A 81 -8.83 -17.03 0.27
C TRP A 81 -8.00 -15.85 0.76
N TYR A 82 -7.49 -15.02 -0.16
CA TYR A 82 -6.75 -13.82 0.22
C TYR A 82 -7.60 -12.79 0.96
N GLY A 83 -8.79 -12.45 0.45
CA GLY A 83 -9.71 -11.56 1.15
C GLY A 83 -10.21 -12.17 2.46
N ALA A 84 -10.45 -13.49 2.51
CA ALA A 84 -10.78 -14.17 3.76
C ALA A 84 -9.64 -14.06 4.81
N SER A 85 -8.36 -14.09 4.40
CA SER A 85 -7.23 -13.86 5.31
C SER A 85 -7.26 -12.46 5.93
N VAL A 86 -7.59 -11.44 5.12
CA VAL A 86 -7.74 -10.05 5.60
C VAL A 86 -8.90 -9.96 6.61
N ALA A 87 -10.02 -10.64 6.34
CA ALA A 87 -11.13 -10.72 7.30
C ALA A 87 -10.72 -11.41 8.62
N ARG A 88 -9.95 -12.50 8.57
CA ARG A 88 -9.42 -13.17 9.77
C ARG A 88 -8.47 -12.27 10.58
N TRP A 89 -7.62 -11.51 9.89
CA TRP A 89 -6.79 -10.50 10.55
C TRP A 89 -7.66 -9.43 11.23
N ALA A 90 -8.62 -8.85 10.50
CA ALA A 90 -9.51 -7.81 11.04
C ALA A 90 -10.34 -8.30 12.23
N MET A 91 -10.84 -9.54 12.18
CA MET A 91 -11.53 -10.19 13.30
C MET A 91 -10.63 -10.37 14.53
N THR A 92 -9.36 -10.72 14.32
CA THR A 92 -8.37 -10.79 15.41
C THR A 92 -8.22 -9.43 16.08
N GLN A 93 -8.04 -8.37 15.28
CA GLN A 93 -7.93 -7.01 15.81
C GLN A 93 -9.21 -6.57 16.53
N HIS A 94 -10.37 -6.87 15.96
CA HIS A 94 -11.67 -6.53 16.51
C HIS A 94 -11.88 -7.11 17.92
N ARG A 95 -11.50 -8.37 18.11
CA ARG A 95 -11.57 -9.06 19.41
C ARG A 95 -10.65 -8.44 20.48
N LEU A 96 -9.57 -7.79 20.06
CA LEU A 96 -8.61 -7.11 20.93
C LEU A 96 -9.01 -5.66 21.25
N MET A 97 -9.66 -4.97 20.31
CA MET A 97 -10.03 -3.55 20.41
C MET A 97 -11.14 -3.28 21.42
N GLU A 98 -12.27 -3.99 21.34
CA GLU A 98 -13.40 -3.95 22.29
C GLU A 98 -14.56 -4.79 21.73
N LYS A 99 -15.03 -5.81 22.47
CA LYS A 99 -16.01 -6.80 21.97
C LYS A 99 -17.43 -6.25 21.68
N ASN A 100 -17.74 -5.03 22.11
CA ASN A 100 -19.11 -4.49 22.07
C ASN A 100 -19.32 -3.43 20.98
N GLN A 101 -18.30 -3.13 20.17
CA GLN A 101 -18.43 -2.20 19.05
C GLN A 101 -18.63 -2.96 17.73
N PRO A 102 -19.24 -2.36 16.71
CA PRO A 102 -19.26 -2.96 15.38
C PRO A 102 -17.86 -3.07 14.76
N LEU A 103 -17.61 -4.13 13.99
CA LEU A 103 -16.39 -4.22 13.18
C LEU A 103 -16.43 -3.18 12.05
N ARG A 104 -15.52 -2.20 12.08
CA ARG A 104 -15.35 -1.22 11.00
C ARG A 104 -14.06 -1.49 10.24
N ILE A 105 -14.13 -1.62 8.92
CA ILE A 105 -12.96 -1.79 8.05
C ILE A 105 -12.94 -0.65 7.03
N TYR A 106 -11.81 0.04 6.90
CA TYR A 106 -11.55 1.08 5.91
C TYR A 106 -10.45 0.59 4.97
N GLU A 107 -10.80 0.23 3.74
CA GLU A 107 -9.85 -0.19 2.72
C GLU A 107 -9.48 0.98 1.82
N VAL A 108 -8.23 1.42 1.87
CA VAL A 108 -7.68 2.44 0.99
C VAL A 108 -7.22 1.77 -0.30
N GLY A 109 -7.71 2.23 -1.45
CA GLY A 109 -7.29 1.72 -2.76
C GLY A 109 -7.68 0.26 -3.01
N ALA A 110 -8.97 -0.08 -2.91
CA ALA A 110 -9.47 -1.46 -2.96
C ALA A 110 -9.36 -2.18 -4.32
N GLY A 111 -8.69 -1.60 -5.33
CA GLY A 111 -8.57 -2.19 -6.66
C GLY A 111 -9.94 -2.43 -7.30
N ASN A 112 -10.25 -3.67 -7.67
CA ASN A 112 -11.57 -4.03 -8.20
C ASN A 112 -12.67 -4.18 -7.11
N GLY A 113 -12.35 -3.98 -5.83
CA GLY A 113 -13.24 -4.29 -4.69
C GLY A 113 -13.25 -5.78 -4.33
N SER A 114 -12.26 -6.53 -4.80
CA SER A 114 -12.12 -7.97 -4.61
C SER A 114 -11.99 -8.36 -3.14
N THR A 115 -11.04 -7.75 -2.44
CA THR A 115 -10.79 -8.00 -1.02
C THR A 115 -12.02 -7.69 -0.18
N ALA A 116 -12.64 -6.52 -0.39
CA ALA A 116 -13.88 -6.13 0.29
C ALA A 116 -15.01 -7.16 0.13
N GLU A 117 -15.27 -7.59 -1.12
CA GLU A 117 -16.30 -8.60 -1.40
C GLU A 117 -16.00 -9.92 -0.68
N ASP A 118 -14.78 -10.44 -0.79
CA ASP A 118 -14.40 -11.71 -0.18
C ASP A 118 -14.42 -11.62 1.36
N CYS A 119 -14.04 -10.48 1.94
CA CYS A 119 -14.13 -10.23 3.37
C CYS A 119 -15.58 -10.30 3.85
N LEU A 120 -16.48 -9.57 3.17
CA LEU A 120 -17.89 -9.51 3.53
C LEU A 120 -18.57 -10.87 3.39
N VAL A 121 -18.29 -11.60 2.29
CA VAL A 121 -18.77 -12.98 2.10
C VAL A 121 -18.26 -13.91 3.21
N TYR A 122 -16.99 -13.80 3.59
CA TYR A 122 -16.42 -14.61 4.67
C TYR A 122 -17.11 -14.32 6.02
N LEU A 123 -17.25 -13.04 6.37
CA LEU A 123 -17.92 -12.62 7.60
C LEU A 123 -19.38 -13.08 7.63
N GLN A 124 -20.13 -12.90 6.54
CA GLN A 124 -21.52 -13.32 6.44
C GLN A 124 -21.69 -14.83 6.69
N ARG A 125 -20.77 -15.66 6.19
CA ARG A 125 -20.86 -17.12 6.29
C ARG A 125 -20.36 -17.68 7.62
N HIS A 126 -19.29 -17.11 8.17
CA HIS A 126 -18.57 -17.70 9.30
C HIS A 126 -18.73 -16.92 10.62
N HIS A 127 -19.11 -15.65 10.55
CA HIS A 127 -19.28 -14.76 11.70
C HIS A 127 -20.54 -13.87 11.53
N PRO A 128 -21.74 -14.48 11.37
CA PRO A 128 -22.97 -13.74 11.08
C PRO A 128 -23.34 -12.73 12.18
N ASP A 129 -22.97 -13.03 13.43
CA ASP A 129 -23.14 -12.15 14.60
C ASP A 129 -22.33 -10.84 14.47
N VAL A 130 -21.10 -10.93 13.96
CA VAL A 130 -20.28 -9.74 13.68
C VAL A 130 -20.72 -9.05 12.39
N TYR A 131 -21.07 -9.82 11.36
CA TYR A 131 -21.51 -9.32 10.08
C TYR A 131 -22.73 -8.39 10.18
N GLU A 132 -23.70 -8.72 11.04
CA GLU A 132 -24.93 -7.94 11.24
C GLU A 132 -24.68 -6.46 11.58
N SER A 133 -23.55 -6.17 12.23
CA SER A 133 -23.15 -4.80 12.59
C SER A 133 -21.93 -4.30 11.82
N CYS A 134 -21.19 -5.16 11.11
CA CYS A 134 -19.98 -4.81 10.35
C CYS A 134 -20.22 -3.77 9.24
N VAL A 135 -19.33 -2.79 9.11
CA VAL A 135 -19.32 -1.83 7.99
C VAL A 135 -17.95 -1.81 7.33
N TYR A 136 -17.92 -2.12 6.03
CA TYR A 136 -16.73 -2.10 5.19
C TYR A 136 -16.74 -0.88 4.26
N THR A 137 -15.90 0.12 4.53
CA THR A 137 -15.78 1.34 3.74
C THR A 137 -14.61 1.23 2.77
N VAL A 138 -14.90 1.31 1.47
CA VAL A 138 -13.88 1.45 0.43
C VAL A 138 -13.57 2.93 0.19
N ILE A 139 -12.29 3.29 0.16
CA ILE A 139 -11.78 4.65 -0.09
C ILE A 139 -11.06 4.65 -1.43
N GLU A 140 -11.65 5.29 -2.44
CA GLU A 140 -11.19 5.21 -3.83
C GLU A 140 -11.08 6.60 -4.47
N VAL A 141 -9.90 6.89 -5.03
CA VAL A 141 -9.57 8.15 -5.71
C VAL A 141 -10.11 8.16 -7.14
N SER A 142 -10.08 7.02 -7.85
CA SER A 142 -10.49 6.90 -9.24
C SER A 142 -12.00 6.81 -9.40
N TYR A 143 -12.59 7.76 -10.13
CA TYR A 143 -14.02 7.73 -10.44
C TYR A 143 -14.46 6.44 -11.16
N ALA A 144 -13.64 5.95 -12.09
CA ALA A 144 -13.94 4.75 -12.87
C ALA A 144 -13.95 3.49 -11.99
N MET A 145 -12.96 3.36 -11.10
CA MET A 145 -12.87 2.22 -10.16
C MET A 145 -13.97 2.28 -9.10
N ALA A 146 -14.25 3.48 -8.57
CA ALA A 146 -15.32 3.69 -7.59
C ALA A 146 -16.69 3.20 -8.12
N ASN A 147 -17.02 3.44 -9.39
CA ASN A 147 -18.26 2.93 -9.98
C ASN A 147 -18.28 1.41 -10.10
N THR A 148 -17.14 0.79 -10.40
CA THR A 148 -16.98 -0.66 -10.47
C THR A 148 -17.18 -1.31 -9.10
N GLN A 149 -16.49 -0.78 -8.09
CA GLN A 149 -16.61 -1.22 -6.70
C GLN A 149 -18.04 -1.06 -6.20
N LYS A 150 -18.72 0.05 -6.55
CA LYS A 150 -20.14 0.26 -6.23
C LYS A 150 -21.04 -0.82 -6.82
N MET A 151 -20.85 -1.19 -8.08
CA MET A 151 -21.63 -2.26 -8.71
C MET A 151 -21.35 -3.62 -8.08
N ARG A 152 -20.08 -3.92 -7.81
CA ARG A 152 -19.68 -5.19 -7.20
C ARG A 152 -20.23 -5.35 -5.78
N LEU A 153 -20.21 -4.29 -4.99
CA LEU A 153 -20.63 -4.29 -3.59
C LEU A 153 -22.10 -3.89 -3.40
N ALA A 154 -22.89 -3.76 -4.46
CA ALA A 154 -24.24 -3.21 -4.41
C ALA A 154 -25.15 -3.94 -3.39
N GLY A 155 -25.14 -5.28 -3.37
CA GLY A 155 -25.93 -6.05 -2.40
C GLY A 155 -25.53 -5.78 -0.95
N PHE A 156 -24.22 -5.66 -0.68
CA PHE A 156 -23.73 -5.32 0.65
C PHE A 156 -24.04 -3.87 1.04
N MET A 157 -24.06 -2.95 0.08
CA MET A 157 -24.46 -1.55 0.31
C MET A 157 -25.95 -1.46 0.65
N ASP A 158 -26.80 -2.23 -0.04
CA ASP A 158 -28.25 -2.29 0.24
C ASP A 158 -28.53 -2.84 1.65
N GLU A 159 -27.70 -3.75 2.15
CA GLU A 159 -27.73 -4.28 3.52
C GLU A 159 -27.07 -3.34 4.56
N GLY A 160 -26.51 -2.21 4.13
CA GLY A 160 -25.78 -1.28 4.99
C GLY A 160 -24.46 -1.85 5.56
N ARG A 161 -23.89 -2.86 4.89
CA ARG A 161 -22.63 -3.54 5.27
C ARG A 161 -21.42 -3.01 4.52
N ALA A 162 -21.63 -2.29 3.42
CA ALA A 162 -20.57 -1.66 2.65
C ALA A 162 -20.85 -0.18 2.39
N GLU A 163 -19.78 0.62 2.37
CA GLU A 163 -19.80 2.04 2.03
C GLU A 163 -18.68 2.36 1.03
N LEU A 164 -18.85 3.44 0.28
CA LEU A 164 -17.86 3.92 -0.67
C LEU A 164 -17.63 5.42 -0.47
N PHE A 165 -16.42 5.77 -0.06
CA PHE A 165 -15.93 7.12 -0.05
C PHE A 165 -15.11 7.37 -1.32
N ARG A 166 -15.59 8.30 -2.16
CA ARG A 166 -14.90 8.72 -3.37
C ARG A 166 -13.99 9.91 -3.06
N GLY A 167 -12.70 9.66 -2.98
CA GLY A 167 -11.68 10.66 -2.68
C GLY A 167 -10.40 10.04 -2.13
N SER A 168 -9.39 10.87 -1.92
CA SER A 168 -8.17 10.40 -1.25
C SER A 168 -8.42 10.24 0.25
N ILE A 169 -7.79 9.24 0.87
CA ILE A 169 -7.67 9.19 2.33
C ILE A 169 -7.01 10.48 2.87
N MET A 170 -6.16 11.12 2.08
CA MET A 170 -5.54 12.40 2.41
C MET A 170 -6.55 13.57 2.46
N ASP A 171 -7.73 13.39 1.87
CA ASP A 171 -8.83 14.36 1.91
C ASP A 171 -9.86 14.01 3.00
N TRP A 172 -9.66 12.92 3.75
CA TRP A 172 -10.59 12.54 4.82
C TRP A 172 -10.61 13.57 5.96
N GLU A 173 -11.77 14.16 6.23
CA GLU A 173 -11.94 15.23 7.23
C GLU A 173 -12.60 14.74 8.52
N ASN A 174 -13.47 13.74 8.44
CA ASN A 174 -14.23 13.27 9.59
C ASN A 174 -13.33 12.56 10.60
N LEU A 175 -13.57 12.77 11.89
CA LEU A 175 -12.91 12.01 12.94
C LEU A 175 -13.62 10.67 13.11
N VAL A 176 -12.89 9.57 12.99
CA VAL A 176 -13.35 8.22 13.31
C VAL A 176 -12.87 7.90 14.72
N GLU A 177 -13.73 8.18 15.70
CA GLU A 177 -13.43 7.97 17.12
C GLU A 177 -13.47 6.50 17.51
N ASP A 178 -14.32 5.70 16.85
CA ASP A 178 -14.50 4.28 17.13
C ASP A 178 -13.26 3.45 16.73
N PRO A 179 -12.96 2.35 17.46
CA PRO A 179 -11.98 1.36 17.02
C PRO A 179 -12.31 0.83 15.61
N CYS A 180 -11.30 0.75 14.75
CA CYS A 180 -11.47 0.35 13.36
C CYS A 180 -10.23 -0.34 12.81
N CYS A 181 -10.37 -1.06 11.72
CA CYS A 181 -9.26 -1.58 10.93
C CYS A 181 -9.06 -0.67 9.70
N VAL A 182 -7.85 -0.21 9.47
CA VAL A 182 -7.44 0.45 8.22
C VAL A 182 -6.57 -0.54 7.45
N VAL A 183 -6.94 -0.79 6.20
CA VAL A 183 -6.30 -1.76 5.30
C VAL A 183 -5.82 -1.01 4.06
N ALA A 184 -4.58 -1.22 3.64
CA ALA A 184 -4.06 -0.73 2.36
C ALA A 184 -3.13 -1.80 1.75
N LEU A 185 -3.53 -2.37 0.63
CA LEU A 185 -2.83 -3.49 -0.02
C LEU A 185 -2.37 -3.01 -1.41
N GLU A 186 -1.06 -2.96 -1.64
CA GLU A 186 -0.46 -2.43 -2.88
C GLU A 186 -0.91 -0.98 -3.15
N VAL A 187 -0.62 -0.11 -2.18
CA VAL A 187 -0.98 1.33 -2.22
C VAL A 187 0.26 2.20 -2.01
N LEU A 188 1.20 1.75 -1.18
CA LEU A 188 2.37 2.54 -0.78
C LEU A 188 3.38 2.65 -1.91
N ASP A 189 3.53 1.60 -2.72
CA ASP A 189 4.37 1.60 -3.91
C ASP A 189 3.97 2.66 -4.94
N ASN A 190 2.70 3.03 -5.04
CA ASN A 190 2.25 4.11 -5.91
C ASN A 190 2.15 5.47 -5.21
N MET A 191 2.35 5.54 -3.88
CA MET A 191 2.42 6.83 -3.19
C MET A 191 3.65 7.62 -3.65
N PRO A 192 3.48 8.89 -4.08
CA PRO A 192 4.60 9.69 -4.56
C PRO A 192 5.72 9.84 -3.53
N HIS A 193 6.96 9.56 -3.95
CA HIS A 193 8.16 9.83 -3.16
C HIS A 193 8.82 11.13 -3.63
N ASP A 194 9.46 11.84 -2.70
CA ASP A 194 10.36 12.94 -3.04
C ASP A 194 11.75 12.41 -3.33
N LYS A 195 12.39 12.92 -4.39
CA LYS A 195 13.81 12.64 -4.67
C LYS A 195 14.68 13.68 -3.99
N VAL A 196 15.57 13.22 -3.12
CA VAL A 196 16.55 14.00 -2.39
C VAL A 196 17.95 13.64 -2.88
N VAL A 197 18.80 14.65 -3.06
CA VAL A 197 20.21 14.46 -3.41
C VAL A 197 21.08 14.97 -2.27
N LEU A 198 21.95 14.10 -1.77
CA LEU A 198 22.97 14.43 -0.77
C LEU A 198 24.30 14.57 -1.51
N MET A 199 24.93 15.73 -1.36
CA MET A 199 26.25 16.02 -1.91
C MET A 199 27.05 16.84 -0.91
N GLN A 200 28.20 16.30 -0.49
CA GLN A 200 29.14 16.92 0.45
C GLN A 200 28.50 17.25 1.81
N ASP A 201 28.04 18.49 1.98
CA ASP A 201 27.47 19.07 3.20
C ASP A 201 26.08 19.67 2.95
N SER A 202 25.48 19.42 1.78
CA SER A 202 24.21 20.01 1.37
C SER A 202 23.20 18.96 0.96
N VAL A 203 21.94 19.27 1.25
CA VAL A 203 20.80 18.42 0.93
C VAL A 203 19.87 19.19 0.04
N PHE A 204 19.54 18.56 -1.08
CA PHE A 204 18.75 19.15 -2.13
C PHE A 204 17.48 18.35 -2.33
N GLN A 205 16.38 19.05 -2.58
CA GLN A 205 15.14 18.46 -3.06
C GLN A 205 15.08 18.55 -4.59
N THR A 206 14.41 17.60 -5.23
CA THR A 206 14.26 17.58 -6.69
C THR A 206 12.96 18.22 -7.13
N HIS A 207 13.09 19.20 -8.03
CA HIS A 207 12.00 19.82 -8.76
C HIS A 207 11.93 19.26 -10.19
N VAL A 208 10.73 19.23 -10.74
CA VAL A 208 10.46 18.90 -12.14
C VAL A 208 10.07 20.17 -12.87
N VAL A 209 10.83 20.50 -13.90
CA VAL A 209 10.56 21.62 -14.81
C VAL A 209 10.15 21.05 -16.16
N ILE A 210 9.05 21.54 -16.72
CA ILE A 210 8.57 21.13 -18.04
C ILE A 210 8.92 22.25 -19.03
N ASP A 211 9.67 21.91 -20.07
CA ASP A 211 10.05 22.86 -21.11
C ASP A 211 8.89 23.19 -22.08
N VAL A 212 9.11 24.15 -22.98
CA VAL A 212 8.12 24.57 -23.98
C VAL A 212 7.71 23.47 -24.96
N ASN A 213 8.52 22.41 -25.09
CA ASN A 213 8.24 21.26 -25.94
C ASN A 213 7.48 20.15 -25.19
N GLY A 214 7.29 20.30 -23.87
CA GLY A 214 6.65 19.34 -23.00
C GLY A 214 7.60 18.29 -22.42
N ASN A 215 8.92 18.47 -22.57
CA ASN A 215 9.91 17.56 -21.96
C ASN A 215 10.11 17.95 -20.49
N SER A 216 10.06 16.96 -19.60
CA SER A 216 10.38 17.14 -18.20
C SER A 216 11.89 17.06 -17.96
N LYS A 217 12.41 17.90 -17.07
CA LYS A 217 13.79 17.89 -16.60
C LYS A 217 13.81 17.99 -15.08
N PHE A 218 14.76 17.31 -14.45
CA PHE A 218 15.00 17.43 -13.01
C PHE A 218 15.97 18.57 -12.71
N GLU A 219 15.62 19.36 -11.72
CA GLU A 219 16.46 20.41 -11.15
C GLU A 219 16.57 20.20 -9.65
N ILE A 220 17.79 20.18 -9.13
CA ILE A 220 18.03 20.08 -7.69
C ILE A 220 18.10 21.49 -7.11
N VAL A 221 17.37 21.72 -6.01
CA VAL A 221 17.35 22.99 -5.30
C VAL A 221 17.57 22.75 -3.81
N PRO A 222 18.11 23.72 -3.05
CA PRO A 222 18.27 23.56 -1.61
C PRO A 222 16.97 23.08 -0.96
N ILE A 223 17.09 22.17 0.01
CA ILE A 223 15.92 21.64 0.70
C ILE A 223 15.23 22.73 1.55
N GLU A 224 13.92 22.84 1.37
CA GLU A 224 13.07 23.76 2.12
C GLU A 224 11.78 23.08 2.61
N ASP A 225 11.41 21.97 1.99
CA ASP A 225 10.14 21.30 2.25
C ASP A 225 10.11 20.52 3.57
N GLU A 226 9.11 20.81 4.39
CA GLU A 226 9.00 20.23 5.72
C GLU A 226 8.63 18.74 5.72
N LYS A 227 7.90 18.26 4.70
CA LYS A 227 7.51 16.86 4.60
C LYS A 227 8.71 16.00 4.24
N ILE A 228 9.57 16.49 3.34
CA ILE A 228 10.84 15.83 3.01
C ILE A 228 11.71 15.73 4.27
N LEU A 229 11.90 16.84 4.97
CA LEU A 229 12.72 16.87 6.18
C LEU A 229 12.19 15.92 7.26
N ARG A 230 10.88 15.84 7.43
CA ARG A 230 10.24 14.90 8.37
C ARG A 230 10.46 13.44 7.98
N ALA A 231 10.30 13.11 6.70
CA ALA A 231 10.51 11.75 6.24
C ALA A 231 11.99 11.33 6.34
N LEU A 232 12.93 12.25 6.06
CA LEU A 232 14.36 12.03 6.28
C LEU A 232 14.70 11.76 7.76
N TYR A 233 14.01 12.43 8.69
CA TYR A 233 14.18 12.18 10.13
C TYR A 233 13.86 10.72 10.51
N TYR A 234 12.70 10.19 10.09
CA TYR A 234 12.33 8.80 10.38
C TYR A 234 13.22 7.80 9.67
N TRP A 235 13.63 8.13 8.44
CA TRP A 235 14.54 7.33 7.67
C TRP A 235 15.91 7.14 8.36
N ARG A 236 16.39 8.18 9.06
CA ARG A 236 17.61 8.12 9.87
C ARG A 236 17.44 7.27 11.14
N ALA A 237 16.36 7.49 11.89
CA ALA A 237 16.21 6.96 13.24
C ALA A 237 16.30 5.42 13.32
N LYS A 238 15.83 4.70 12.30
CA LYS A 238 15.86 3.23 12.27
C LYS A 238 17.16 2.60 11.73
N LYS A 239 18.02 3.33 11.01
CA LYS A 239 19.35 2.83 10.59
C LYS A 239 20.40 2.79 11.72
N GLY A 240 19.98 2.83 12.98
CA GLY A 240 20.85 2.71 14.15
C GLY A 240 21.56 4.00 14.56
N TYR A 241 21.26 5.13 13.93
CA TYR A 241 21.77 6.43 14.33
C TYR A 241 20.96 6.98 15.50
N LYS A 242 21.24 6.45 16.70
CA LYS A 242 20.78 7.05 17.96
C LYS A 242 21.53 8.37 18.17
N ASP A 243 20.81 9.49 18.21
CA ASP A 243 21.29 10.66 18.93
C ASP A 243 20.43 10.81 20.20
N PRO A 244 21.02 10.89 21.40
CA PRO A 244 20.30 11.00 22.66
C PRO A 244 19.87 12.45 22.86
N SER A 245 18.63 12.64 23.30
CA SER A 245 18.06 13.89 23.82
C SER A 245 17.83 15.03 22.81
N SER A 246 16.58 15.51 22.82
CA SER A 246 16.10 16.78 22.25
C SER A 246 15.72 16.78 20.77
N PHE A 247 14.62 16.10 20.42
CA PHE A 247 13.88 16.41 19.20
C PHE A 247 12.37 16.42 19.47
N THR A 248 11.85 17.57 19.89
CA THR A 248 10.41 17.85 19.79
C THR A 248 10.12 18.36 18.38
N PRO A 249 9.20 17.76 17.60
CA PRO A 249 8.99 18.06 16.17
C PRO A 249 8.56 19.48 15.82
N THR A 250 8.29 20.35 16.80
CA THR A 250 7.48 21.56 16.60
C THR A 250 8.26 22.88 16.59
N PHE A 251 9.60 22.91 16.65
CA PHE A 251 10.28 24.22 16.68
C PHE A 251 11.63 24.25 15.95
N CYS A 252 11.61 24.87 14.76
CA CYS A 252 12.74 25.32 13.94
C CYS A 252 13.58 24.27 13.18
N MET A 253 12.93 23.53 12.27
CA MET A 253 13.59 22.74 11.22
C MET A 253 14.54 23.55 10.31
N LYS A 254 14.34 24.88 10.19
CA LYS A 254 15.25 25.79 9.46
C LYS A 254 16.65 25.93 10.09
N TRP A 255 16.81 25.68 11.40
CA TRP A 255 18.12 25.77 12.07
C TRP A 255 19.00 24.54 11.82
N LEU A 256 18.41 23.42 11.37
CA LEU A 256 19.09 22.14 11.14
C LEU A 256 19.86 22.08 9.82
N ILE A 257 19.51 22.91 8.83
CA ILE A 257 20.14 22.91 7.50
C ILE A 257 21.66 23.19 7.59
N GLY A 258 22.09 24.05 8.50
CA GLY A 258 23.52 24.42 8.66
C GLY A 258 24.39 23.41 9.43
N LYS A 259 23.80 22.38 10.08
CA LYS A 259 24.50 21.32 10.83
C LYS A 259 24.12 19.92 10.36
N PHE A 260 23.50 19.83 9.19
CA PHE A 260 22.75 18.68 8.73
C PHE A 260 23.61 17.42 8.54
N ARG A 261 24.90 17.52 8.13
CA ARG A 261 25.78 16.34 7.98
C ARG A 261 26.14 15.65 9.30
N ASN A 262 26.38 16.41 10.37
CA ASN A 262 26.59 15.82 11.70
C ASN A 262 25.32 15.12 12.22
N PHE A 263 24.17 15.52 11.68
CA PHE A 263 22.84 14.97 11.96
C PHE A 263 22.36 13.98 10.88
N MET A 264 23.09 13.71 9.80
CA MET A 264 22.69 12.77 8.75
C MET A 264 23.96 12.12 8.18
N PRO A 265 24.44 11.03 8.80
CA PRO A 265 25.56 10.23 8.29
C PRO A 265 25.12 9.33 7.12
N LEU A 266 24.31 9.87 6.21
CA LEU A 266 24.01 9.24 4.93
C LEU A 266 25.14 9.59 3.97
N GLY A 267 25.55 8.63 3.14
CA GLY A 267 26.53 8.88 2.09
C GLY A 267 25.99 9.83 1.03
N ASP A 268 26.89 10.47 0.28
CA ASP A 268 26.50 11.18 -0.93
C ASP A 268 25.73 10.24 -1.87
N GLY A 269 24.65 10.73 -2.48
CA GLY A 269 23.80 9.90 -3.33
C GLY A 269 22.39 10.45 -3.54
N GLU A 270 21.61 9.68 -4.27
CA GLU A 270 20.20 9.97 -4.56
C GLU A 270 19.30 9.05 -3.73
N TYR A 271 18.24 9.62 -3.18
CA TYR A 271 17.33 8.96 -2.25
C TYR A 271 15.89 9.31 -2.60
N PHE A 272 15.05 8.29 -2.74
CA PHE A 272 13.62 8.46 -2.89
C PHE A 272 12.96 8.23 -1.54
N VAL A 273 12.42 9.30 -0.95
CA VAL A 273 11.99 9.34 0.44
C VAL A 273 10.45 9.25 0.48
N PRO A 274 9.87 8.38 1.33
CA PRO A 274 8.42 8.13 1.38
C PRO A 274 7.65 9.25 2.10
N SER A 275 7.79 10.49 1.63
CA SER A 275 7.19 11.67 2.26
C SER A 275 5.66 11.60 2.34
N VAL A 276 5.01 11.15 1.28
CA VAL A 276 3.54 10.96 1.27
C VAL A 276 3.13 9.80 2.17
N GLY A 277 3.91 8.72 2.23
CA GLY A 277 3.66 7.59 3.14
C GLY A 277 3.73 8.01 4.62
N VAL A 278 4.69 8.85 4.99
CA VAL A 278 4.79 9.42 6.35
C VAL A 278 3.60 10.34 6.64
N ASP A 279 3.21 11.19 5.69
CA ASP A 279 2.02 12.05 5.81
C ASP A 279 0.73 11.24 5.96
N PHE A 280 0.60 10.10 5.28
CA PHE A 280 -0.51 9.18 5.44
C PHE A 280 -0.61 8.67 6.88
N LEU A 281 0.51 8.30 7.52
CA LEU A 281 0.50 7.89 8.92
C LEU A 281 0.09 9.04 9.86
N HIS A 282 0.53 10.27 9.59
CA HIS A 282 0.01 11.44 10.30
C HIS A 282 -1.50 11.60 10.12
N LYS A 283 -2.01 11.42 8.91
CA LYS A 283 -3.45 11.48 8.64
C LYS A 283 -4.21 10.45 9.47
N LEU A 284 -3.71 9.22 9.55
CA LEU A 284 -4.30 8.17 10.38
C LEU A 284 -4.26 8.51 11.88
N ALA A 285 -3.15 9.04 12.39
CA ALA A 285 -3.05 9.46 13.79
C ALA A 285 -4.09 10.53 14.17
N HIS A 286 -4.35 11.48 13.26
CA HIS A 286 -5.29 12.58 13.52
C HIS A 286 -6.75 12.23 13.27
N ARG A 287 -7.05 11.38 12.27
CA ARG A 287 -8.42 11.10 11.82
C ARG A 287 -8.94 9.73 12.23
N PHE A 288 -8.06 8.79 12.57
CA PHE A 288 -8.41 7.43 12.97
C PHE A 288 -7.64 7.04 14.25
N PRO A 289 -7.69 7.81 15.34
CA PRO A 289 -6.81 7.60 16.50
C PRO A 289 -6.86 6.18 17.08
N GLN A 290 -7.97 5.45 16.93
CA GLN A 290 -8.15 4.08 17.44
C GLN A 290 -7.94 2.97 16.40
N HIS A 291 -7.35 3.25 15.24
CA HIS A 291 -7.16 2.23 14.20
C HIS A 291 -6.19 1.09 14.58
N SER A 292 -6.49 -0.13 14.14
CA SER A 292 -5.48 -1.15 13.81
C SER A 292 -5.11 -1.01 12.33
N LEU A 293 -3.84 -1.16 11.98
CA LEU A 293 -3.31 -0.96 10.63
C LEU A 293 -2.83 -2.27 10.02
N LEU A 294 -3.23 -2.53 8.78
CA LEU A 294 -2.67 -3.56 7.89
C LEU A 294 -2.22 -2.88 6.59
N LEU A 295 -0.92 -2.87 6.35
CA LEU A 295 -0.36 -2.50 5.04
C LEU A 295 0.31 -3.71 4.42
N SER A 296 0.25 -3.84 3.10
CA SER A 296 0.98 -4.86 2.35
C SER A 296 1.56 -4.24 1.10
N ASP A 297 2.86 -4.43 0.85
CA ASP A 297 3.51 -3.85 -0.32
C ASP A 297 4.88 -4.52 -0.61
N PHE A 298 5.53 -4.14 -1.72
CA PHE A 298 6.81 -4.70 -2.14
C PHE A 298 7.98 -4.10 -1.37
N GLU A 299 8.80 -4.92 -0.74
CA GLU A 299 10.05 -4.46 -0.10
C GLU A 299 11.12 -4.12 -1.14
N PHE A 300 11.18 -4.87 -2.24
CA PHE A 300 12.14 -4.66 -3.31
C PHE A 300 11.54 -4.93 -4.69
N LEU A 301 12.08 -4.23 -5.68
CA LEU A 301 11.65 -4.28 -7.07
C LEU A 301 12.86 -4.47 -8.00
N PRO A 302 12.74 -5.25 -9.08
CA PRO A 302 13.81 -5.40 -10.07
C PRO A 302 13.84 -4.20 -11.03
N ARG A 303 15.04 -3.86 -11.53
CA ARG A 303 15.23 -2.86 -12.62
C ARG A 303 14.74 -1.44 -12.26
N CYS A 304 14.91 -1.03 -11.02
CA CYS A 304 14.62 0.33 -10.58
C CYS A 304 15.57 1.37 -11.17
N ILE A 305 15.12 2.62 -11.18
CA ILE A 305 15.95 3.80 -11.42
C ILE A 305 17.05 3.87 -10.35
N PRO A 306 18.29 4.30 -10.69
CA PRO A 306 19.36 4.47 -9.72
C PRO A 306 18.98 5.36 -8.54
N GLY A 307 19.51 5.02 -7.36
CA GLY A 307 19.22 5.71 -6.10
C GLY A 307 18.60 4.77 -5.07
N THR A 308 18.71 5.12 -3.79
CA THR A 308 18.10 4.34 -2.72
C THR A 308 16.59 4.48 -2.80
N ASN A 309 15.87 3.35 -2.75
CA ASN A 309 14.42 3.25 -2.93
C ASN A 309 13.92 3.80 -4.28
N GLY A 310 14.76 3.79 -5.32
CA GLY A 310 14.36 4.22 -6.65
C GLY A 310 13.17 3.42 -7.20
N PRO A 311 12.26 4.05 -7.97
CA PRO A 311 11.09 3.36 -8.49
C PRO A 311 11.42 2.52 -9.72
N LEU A 312 10.62 1.49 -9.94
CA LEU A 312 10.40 0.89 -11.24
C LEU A 312 9.44 1.79 -12.05
N VAL A 313 9.84 2.19 -13.25
CA VAL A 313 9.00 2.96 -14.17
C VAL A 313 8.72 2.13 -15.41
N GLN A 314 7.45 1.82 -15.68
CA GLN A 314 7.08 0.86 -16.74
C GLN A 314 5.88 1.33 -17.56
N SER A 315 6.02 1.40 -18.89
CA SER A 315 4.90 1.72 -19.79
C SER A 315 3.85 0.60 -19.88
N TYR A 316 2.58 0.97 -20.04
CA TYR A 316 1.48 0.00 -20.14
C TYR A 316 1.57 -0.88 -21.39
N LYS A 317 1.63 -0.27 -22.59
CA LYS A 317 1.67 -0.97 -23.88
C LYS A 317 2.42 -0.14 -24.95
N PRO A 318 3.47 -0.68 -25.60
CA PRO A 318 4.16 -1.93 -25.26
C PRO A 318 4.85 -1.80 -23.88
N GLN A 319 5.06 -2.92 -23.18
CA GLN A 319 5.77 -2.91 -21.91
C GLN A 319 7.25 -2.56 -22.12
N ARG A 320 7.68 -1.46 -21.49
CA ARG A 320 9.07 -0.99 -21.52
C ARG A 320 9.42 -0.42 -20.16
N VAL A 321 10.61 -0.79 -19.66
CA VAL A 321 11.18 -0.19 -18.46
C VAL A 321 11.92 1.09 -18.85
N HIS A 322 11.72 2.15 -18.07
CA HIS A 322 12.37 3.45 -18.23
C HIS A 322 13.40 3.64 -17.12
N MET A 323 14.60 4.08 -17.50
CA MET A 323 15.71 4.30 -16.56
C MET A 323 15.67 5.68 -15.89
N CYS A 324 14.70 6.53 -16.27
CA CYS A 324 14.46 7.83 -15.66
C CYS A 324 12.98 8.20 -15.80
N ILE A 325 12.40 8.83 -14.76
CA ILE A 325 11.02 9.35 -14.79
C ILE A 325 10.90 10.47 -15.84
N SER A 326 11.93 11.29 -16.02
CA SER A 326 11.90 12.40 -16.98
C SER A 326 11.78 11.97 -18.44
N ASP A 327 12.18 10.73 -18.73
CA ASP A 327 12.20 10.15 -20.08
C ASP A 327 10.97 9.26 -20.33
N ALA A 328 10.14 9.07 -19.31
CA ALA A 328 8.92 8.31 -19.40
C ALA A 328 7.85 9.10 -20.15
N PRO A 329 7.15 8.51 -21.13
CA PRO A 329 6.02 9.15 -21.79
C PRO A 329 4.99 9.61 -20.75
N MET A 330 4.55 10.86 -20.84
CA MET A 330 3.74 11.47 -19.80
C MET A 330 2.41 10.72 -19.61
N TYR A 331 2.08 10.45 -18.35
CA TYR A 331 0.90 9.71 -17.90
C TYR A 331 0.81 8.23 -18.33
N GLU A 332 1.71 7.70 -19.16
CA GLU A 332 1.58 6.37 -19.79
C GLU A 332 2.34 5.23 -19.07
N CYS A 333 3.07 5.57 -18.01
CA CYS A 333 3.85 4.62 -17.23
C CYS A 333 3.28 4.44 -15.82
N ASP A 334 3.42 3.24 -15.30
CA ASP A 334 3.34 3.01 -13.86
C ASP A 334 4.63 3.50 -13.21
N VAL A 335 4.52 3.99 -11.97
CA VAL A 335 5.66 4.38 -11.13
C VAL A 335 5.48 3.69 -9.79
N VAL A 336 6.31 2.68 -9.56
CA VAL A 336 6.19 1.74 -8.44
C VAL A 336 7.45 1.83 -7.60
N PHE A 337 7.33 2.27 -6.35
CA PHE A 337 8.43 2.41 -5.41
C PHE A 337 8.56 1.15 -4.55
N PRO A 338 9.78 0.67 -4.27
CA PRO A 338 9.97 -0.27 -3.17
C PRO A 338 9.61 0.44 -1.86
N THR A 339 8.84 -0.24 -1.00
CA THR A 339 8.35 0.32 0.25
C THR A 339 9.41 0.23 1.35
N ASP A 340 9.76 1.38 1.93
CA ASP A 340 10.66 1.44 3.08
C ASP A 340 9.90 1.20 4.39
N PHE A 341 9.61 -0.07 4.68
CA PHE A 341 8.91 -0.47 5.89
C PHE A 341 9.63 -0.02 7.18
N SER A 342 10.96 0.03 7.15
CA SER A 342 11.75 0.50 8.31
C SER A 342 11.45 1.96 8.64
N CYS A 343 11.42 2.83 7.62
CA CYS A 343 11.03 4.22 7.75
C CYS A 343 9.60 4.36 8.29
N LEU A 344 8.66 3.63 7.68
CA LEU A 344 7.25 3.69 8.05
C LEU A 344 6.99 3.18 9.47
N MET A 345 7.71 2.16 9.95
CA MET A 345 7.66 1.72 11.35
C MET A 345 8.12 2.83 12.30
N GLY A 346 9.25 3.48 12.00
CA GLY A 346 9.76 4.58 12.82
C GLY A 346 8.76 5.74 12.89
N ALA A 347 8.16 6.11 11.75
CA ALA A 347 7.12 7.13 11.69
C ALA A 347 5.85 6.71 12.44
N TYR A 348 5.38 5.48 12.27
CA TYR A 348 4.17 4.98 12.90
C TYR A 348 4.28 4.95 14.43
N GLU A 349 5.40 4.44 14.95
CA GLU A 349 5.64 4.32 16.38
C GLU A 349 5.72 5.68 17.07
N ASP A 350 6.27 6.68 16.40
CA ASP A 350 6.39 8.05 16.91
C ASP A 350 5.08 8.84 16.77
N VAL A 351 4.41 8.74 15.63
CA VAL A 351 3.25 9.59 15.30
C VAL A 351 1.94 9.00 15.80
N CYS A 352 1.74 7.69 15.62
CA CYS A 352 0.52 7.01 16.05
C CYS A 352 0.60 6.50 17.49
N LEU A 353 1.80 6.53 18.12
CA LEU A 353 2.06 6.01 19.46
C LEU A 353 1.60 4.56 19.66
N LYS A 354 1.71 3.77 18.58
CA LYS A 354 1.33 2.36 18.50
C LYS A 354 2.52 1.55 18.05
N ARG A 355 2.67 0.35 18.60
CA ARG A 355 3.72 -0.57 18.16
C ARG A 355 3.39 -1.13 16.78
N SER A 356 4.43 -1.48 16.04
CA SER A 356 4.30 -2.11 14.73
C SER A 356 5.19 -3.33 14.62
N ARG A 357 4.82 -4.25 13.72
CA ARG A 357 5.68 -5.35 13.27
C ARG A 357 5.59 -5.49 11.77
N VAL A 358 6.66 -6.03 11.19
CA VAL A 358 6.69 -6.47 9.81
C VAL A 358 6.77 -7.98 9.74
N SER A 359 6.11 -8.58 8.76
CA SER A 359 6.16 -10.02 8.51
C SER A 359 6.21 -10.29 7.01
N THR A 360 6.77 -11.43 6.61
CA THR A 360 6.76 -11.84 5.21
C THR A 360 5.36 -12.22 4.76
N HIS A 361 5.13 -12.23 3.44
CA HIS A 361 3.87 -12.72 2.89
C HIS A 361 3.51 -14.12 3.41
N MET A 362 4.47 -15.04 3.41
CA MET A 362 4.29 -16.40 3.92
C MET A 362 3.88 -16.40 5.39
N GLN A 363 4.53 -15.61 6.25
CA GLN A 363 4.18 -15.52 7.67
C GLN A 363 2.76 -15.00 7.87
N PHE A 364 2.34 -13.99 7.12
CA PHE A 364 0.97 -13.50 7.18
C PHE A 364 -0.05 -14.56 6.75
N VAL A 365 0.24 -15.31 5.69
CA VAL A 365 -0.62 -16.41 5.22
C VAL A 365 -0.67 -17.56 6.24
N ASP A 366 0.44 -17.85 6.92
CA ASP A 366 0.48 -18.88 7.96
C ASP A 366 -0.32 -18.47 9.20
N GLU A 367 -0.25 -17.19 9.60
CA GLU A 367 -0.97 -16.67 10.76
C GLU A 367 -2.48 -16.48 10.50
N HIS A 368 -2.85 -15.96 9.33
CA HIS A 368 -4.22 -15.49 9.05
C HIS A 368 -4.89 -16.16 7.86
N GLY A 369 -4.15 -16.88 7.03
CA GLY A 369 -4.65 -17.43 5.77
C GLY A 369 -5.24 -18.83 5.85
N PHE A 370 -5.52 -19.37 4.67
CA PHE A 370 -6.15 -20.68 4.47
C PHE A 370 -5.26 -21.58 3.62
N PRO A 371 -4.05 -21.92 4.10
CA PRO A 371 -3.05 -22.61 3.29
C PRO A 371 -3.55 -23.95 2.77
N GLU A 372 -4.39 -24.66 3.52
CA GLU A 372 -4.97 -25.93 3.06
C GLU A 372 -5.87 -25.78 1.82
N ASN A 373 -6.48 -24.62 1.61
CA ASN A 373 -7.35 -24.35 0.46
C ASN A 373 -6.59 -23.88 -0.78
N THR A 374 -5.31 -23.54 -0.63
CA THR A 374 -4.42 -23.13 -1.72
C THR A 374 -3.26 -24.09 -1.92
N LYS A 375 -3.24 -25.21 -1.20
CA LYS A 375 -2.24 -26.28 -1.34
C LYS A 375 -2.53 -27.12 -2.58
N LEU A 376 -1.50 -27.40 -3.37
CA LEU A 376 -1.58 -28.24 -4.57
C LEU A 376 -1.42 -29.72 -4.22
N THR A 377 -1.64 -30.60 -5.21
CA THR A 377 -1.54 -32.05 -5.01
C THR A 377 -0.14 -32.51 -4.58
N ASP A 378 0.92 -31.86 -5.05
CA ASP A 378 2.31 -32.14 -4.68
C ASP A 378 2.72 -31.57 -3.31
N GLY A 379 1.81 -30.88 -2.62
CA GLY A 379 2.03 -30.25 -1.32
C GLY A 379 2.57 -28.83 -1.37
N SER A 380 2.95 -28.31 -2.55
CA SER A 380 3.34 -26.90 -2.70
C SER A 380 2.16 -25.96 -2.45
N ASN A 381 2.44 -24.71 -2.09
CA ASN A 381 1.39 -23.73 -1.82
C ASN A 381 1.66 -22.38 -2.50
N PRO A 382 1.08 -22.15 -3.69
CA PRO A 382 1.22 -20.91 -4.42
C PRO A 382 0.91 -19.64 -3.62
N MET A 383 -0.10 -19.66 -2.74
CA MET A 383 -0.45 -18.48 -1.95
C MET A 383 0.68 -18.10 -0.98
N ARG A 384 1.37 -19.08 -0.41
CA ARG A 384 2.49 -18.84 0.51
C ARG A 384 3.76 -18.42 -0.22
N GLU A 385 3.95 -18.90 -1.44
CA GLU A 385 5.26 -18.97 -2.12
C GLU A 385 5.37 -18.08 -3.38
N THR A 386 4.31 -17.43 -3.85
CA THR A 386 4.35 -16.65 -5.11
C THR A 386 4.89 -15.23 -4.90
N TYR A 387 4.66 -14.63 -3.73
CA TYR A 387 4.90 -13.22 -3.45
C TYR A 387 5.96 -13.01 -2.37
N GLU A 388 7.15 -13.59 -2.58
CA GLU A 388 8.25 -13.56 -1.61
C GLU A 388 8.77 -12.15 -1.29
N ASN A 389 8.63 -11.20 -2.23
CA ASN A 389 9.04 -9.81 -2.07
C ASN A 389 7.95 -8.91 -1.46
N VAL A 390 6.80 -9.47 -1.10
CA VAL A 390 5.71 -8.74 -0.43
C VAL A 390 5.86 -8.88 1.08
N ILE A 391 5.80 -7.74 1.76
CA ILE A 391 5.89 -7.64 3.21
C ILE A 391 4.59 -7.03 3.75
N TYR A 392 4.18 -7.52 4.91
CA TYR A 392 3.07 -6.97 5.67
C TYR A 392 3.59 -6.10 6.80
N PHE A 393 3.01 -4.92 6.94
CA PHE A 393 3.11 -4.08 8.12
C PHE A 393 1.82 -4.24 8.93
N THR A 394 1.93 -4.56 10.22
CA THR A 394 0.76 -4.61 11.11
C THR A 394 0.98 -3.81 12.38
N SER A 395 -0.05 -3.12 12.84
CA SER A 395 -0.07 -2.55 14.19
C SER A 395 -0.19 -3.66 15.23
N CYS A 396 0.52 -3.54 16.34
CA CYS A 396 0.42 -4.45 17.48
C CYS A 396 -0.45 -3.86 18.58
N PHE A 397 -1.24 -4.70 19.23
CA PHE A 397 -1.91 -4.35 20.48
C PHE A 397 -0.90 -4.21 21.63
N LYS A 398 -1.14 -3.27 22.54
CA LYS A 398 -0.17 -2.84 23.59
C LYS A 398 0.39 -3.97 24.46
N ASP A 399 -0.30 -5.12 24.55
CA ASP A 399 0.04 -6.22 25.47
C ASP A 399 0.42 -7.56 24.81
N VAL A 400 0.52 -7.66 23.47
CA VAL A 400 1.01 -8.90 22.84
C VAL A 400 2.51 -8.79 22.57
N ILE A 401 3.28 -8.95 23.65
CA ILE A 401 4.71 -9.34 23.60
C ILE A 401 4.83 -10.72 24.23
N GLU A 402 4.09 -11.68 23.74
CA GLU A 402 4.47 -13.08 23.86
C GLU A 402 4.25 -13.65 22.46
N ASP A 403 5.24 -14.41 21.96
CA ASP A 403 5.00 -15.32 20.83
C ASP A 403 3.64 -15.98 21.11
N PRO A 404 2.65 -15.91 20.19
CA PRO A 404 1.41 -16.61 20.44
C PRO A 404 1.78 -18.06 20.69
N GLU A 405 1.52 -18.55 21.92
CA GLU A 405 1.60 -19.97 22.18
C GLU A 405 0.82 -20.65 21.05
N PRO A 406 1.38 -21.70 20.44
CA PRO A 406 0.73 -22.37 19.32
C PRO A 406 -0.69 -22.67 19.76
N ILE A 407 -1.66 -22.15 19.02
CA ILE A 407 -3.07 -22.47 19.20
C ILE A 407 -3.12 -23.98 19.03
N GLU A 408 -3.19 -24.72 20.16
CA GLU A 408 -3.37 -26.15 20.11
C GLU A 408 -4.63 -26.40 19.28
N PRO A 409 -4.61 -27.36 18.34
CA PRO A 409 -5.77 -27.69 17.54
C PRO A 409 -6.86 -28.24 18.46
N GLY A 410 -7.65 -27.33 19.04
CA GLY A 410 -8.84 -27.65 19.79
C GLY A 410 -9.79 -28.40 18.87
N GLU A 411 -10.39 -29.46 19.40
CA GLU A 411 -11.19 -30.52 18.77
C GLU A 411 -12.45 -30.08 17.98
N THR A 412 -12.53 -28.82 17.55
CA THR A 412 -13.62 -28.27 16.76
C THR A 412 -13.40 -28.39 15.25
N VAL A 413 -12.14 -28.52 14.79
CA VAL A 413 -11.80 -28.65 13.36
C VAL A 413 -12.33 -29.95 12.74
N HIS A 414 -12.47 -31.02 13.52
CA HIS A 414 -13.00 -32.29 13.00
C HIS A 414 -14.53 -32.35 12.86
N LYS A 415 -15.28 -31.42 13.46
CA LYS A 415 -16.75 -31.39 13.33
C LYS A 415 -17.27 -30.47 12.22
N GLU A 416 -16.44 -29.56 11.71
CA GLU A 416 -16.81 -28.69 10.58
C GLU A 416 -16.49 -29.31 9.21
N GLN A 417 -15.61 -30.33 9.15
CA GLN A 417 -15.27 -31.04 7.91
C GLN A 417 -16.44 -31.86 7.32
N GLU A 418 -17.43 -32.27 8.13
CA GLU A 418 -18.59 -33.05 7.65
C GLU A 418 -19.75 -32.19 7.09
N LYS A 419 -19.74 -30.87 7.27
CA LYS A 419 -20.82 -29.98 6.77
C LYS A 419 -20.53 -29.30 5.42
N ILE A 420 -19.34 -29.47 4.87
CA ILE A 420 -18.93 -28.86 3.58
C ILE A 420 -19.03 -29.88 2.42
N GLN A 421 -19.46 -31.11 2.68
CA GLN A 421 -19.67 -32.16 1.66
C GLN A 421 -21.14 -32.56 1.45
N GLN A 422 -22.09 -31.73 1.90
CA GLN A 422 -23.50 -31.74 1.49
C GLN A 422 -23.89 -30.33 1.05
#